data_AF-A0A847MEC2-F1
#
_entry.id   AF-A0A847MEC2-F1
#
_cell.length_a   1.000
_cell.length_b   1.000
_cell.length_c   1.000
_cell.angle_alpha   90.00
_cell.angle_beta   90.00
_cell.angle_gamma   90.00
#
_symmetry.space_group_name_H-M   'P 1'
#
loop_
_entity.id
_entity.type
_entity.pdbx_description
1 polymer ?
#
loop_
_entity_poly.entity_id
_entity_poly.type
_entity_poly.pdbx_seq_one_letter_code
_entity_poly.pdbx_strand_id
1 'polypeptide(L)'
;MSIPVSNLINKQLKTREAMTDASNILLILMLIGVHIVLALAMKMYPILSTFHAILTGILGLLIVLFAQRTKWLIIVTGYITGSEVLWRMTSADVFWEYGKYVISALFVISIIRYRILYRLKISDIWPILYFLLLLLSVPLTINALGIGADARNEISFNLSGPLSLFICVLFLSKVKINSKI
;
A
#
# COMPACT_ATOMS: atom_id res chain seq x y z
N MET A 1 -4.23 59.49 10.69
CA MET A 1 -4.71 58.20 11.22
C MET A 1 -3.85 57.09 10.60
N SER A 2 -2.76 56.71 11.27
CA SER A 2 -1.83 55.69 10.75
C SER A 2 -2.44 54.30 10.89
N ILE A 3 -2.62 53.58 9.79
CA ILE A 3 -3.02 52.17 9.84
C ILE A 3 -1.88 51.42 10.56
N PRO A 4 -2.15 50.70 11.66
CA PRO A 4 -1.11 50.03 12.42
C PRO A 4 -0.46 48.95 11.54
N VAL A 5 0.88 48.89 11.56
CA VAL A 5 1.72 47.98 10.76
C VAL A 5 1.29 46.52 10.93
N SER A 6 0.76 46.15 12.11
CA SER A 6 0.20 44.83 12.40
C SER A 6 -0.95 44.42 11.46
N ASN A 7 -1.79 45.36 11.03
CA ASN A 7 -2.91 45.07 10.10
C ASN A 7 -2.43 44.79 8.68
N LEU A 8 -1.33 45.42 8.25
CA LEU A 8 -0.71 45.17 6.95
C LEU A 8 -0.03 43.78 6.92
N ILE A 9 0.67 43.42 8.00
CA ILE A 9 1.31 42.10 8.15
C ILE A 9 0.24 40.99 8.17
N ASN A 10 -0.82 41.13 8.97
CA ASN A 10 -1.91 40.14 9.02
C ASN A 10 -2.63 39.98 7.68
N LYS A 11 -2.83 41.07 6.94
CA LYS A 11 -3.41 41.02 5.59
C LYS A 11 -2.49 40.25 4.63
N GLN A 12 -1.18 40.51 4.66
CA GLN A 12 -0.21 39.80 3.81
C GLN A 12 -0.10 38.31 4.15
N LEU A 13 -0.13 37.95 5.44
CA LEU A 13 -0.14 36.54 5.88
C LEU A 13 -1.39 35.82 5.39
N LYS A 14 -2.57 36.42 5.58
CA LYS A 14 -3.85 35.85 5.12
C LYS A 14 -3.91 35.71 3.59
N THR A 15 -3.34 36.66 2.84
CA THR A 15 -3.24 36.54 1.38
C THR A 15 -2.28 35.43 0.96
N ARG A 16 -1.14 35.27 1.65
CA ARG A 16 -0.19 34.17 1.38
C ARG A 16 -0.81 32.80 1.66
N GLU A 17 -1.49 32.64 2.80
CA GLU A 17 -2.20 31.41 3.16
C GLU A 17 -3.28 31.05 2.13
N ALA A 18 -4.11 32.03 1.73
CA ALA A 18 -5.13 31.81 0.71
C ALA A 18 -4.53 31.45 -0.66
N MET A 19 -3.39 32.03 -1.04
CA MET A 19 -2.68 31.68 -2.28
C MET A 19 -2.08 30.27 -2.22
N THR A 20 -1.51 29.86 -1.09
CA THR A 20 -1.02 28.49 -0.91
C THR A 20 -2.16 27.48 -0.96
N ASP A 21 -3.28 27.77 -0.32
CA ASP A 21 -4.46 26.90 -0.33
C ASP A 21 -5.04 26.76 -1.74
N ALA A 22 -5.17 27.87 -2.48
CA ALA A 22 -5.62 27.85 -3.87
C ALA A 22 -4.66 27.03 -4.77
N SER A 23 -3.35 27.17 -4.58
CA SER A 23 -2.35 26.41 -5.33
C SER A 23 -2.40 24.90 -5.02
N ASN A 24 -2.65 24.54 -3.76
CA ASN A 24 -2.80 23.16 -3.32
C ASN A 24 -4.08 22.54 -3.88
N ILE A 25 -5.20 23.29 -3.87
CA ILE A 25 -6.45 22.86 -4.49
C ILE A 25 -6.26 22.62 -5.99
N LEU A 26 -5.60 23.56 -6.69
CA LEU A 26 -5.30 23.41 -8.11
C LEU A 26 -4.44 22.16 -8.36
N LEU A 27 -3.42 21.92 -7.54
CA LEU A 27 -2.57 20.74 -7.62
C LEU A 27 -3.38 19.44 -7.44
N ILE A 28 -4.27 19.39 -6.45
CA ILE A 28 -5.14 18.23 -6.21
C ILE A 28 -6.05 17.98 -7.42
N LEU A 29 -6.67 19.02 -7.97
CA LEU A 29 -7.51 18.91 -9.15
C LEU A 29 -6.73 18.43 -10.37
N MET A 30 -5.50 18.92 -10.57
CA MET A 30 -4.61 18.45 -11.63
C MET A 30 -4.23 16.98 -11.44
N LEU A 31 -3.90 16.54 -10.22
CA LEU A 31 -3.58 15.14 -9.92
C LEU A 31 -4.77 14.22 -10.20
N ILE A 32 -5.99 14.62 -9.81
CA ILE A 32 -7.22 13.88 -10.11
C ILE A 32 -7.42 13.81 -11.63
N GLY A 33 -7.26 14.92 -12.35
CA GLY A 33 -7.37 14.96 -13.80
C GLY A 33 -6.39 14.01 -14.50
N VAL A 34 -5.12 14.03 -14.10
CA VAL A 34 -4.09 13.11 -14.60
C VAL A 34 -4.45 11.66 -14.30
N HIS A 35 -4.97 11.36 -13.11
CA HIS A 35 -5.37 10.00 -12.74
C HIS A 35 -6.54 9.49 -13.60
N ILE A 36 -7.53 10.33 -13.90
CA ILE A 36 -8.66 9.97 -14.78
C ILE A 36 -8.15 9.67 -16.19
N VAL A 37 -7.28 10.52 -16.74
CA VAL A 37 -6.70 10.30 -18.08
C VAL A 37 -5.89 9.01 -18.12
N LEU A 38 -5.08 8.76 -17.08
CA LEU A 38 -4.31 7.52 -16.97
C LEU A 38 -5.22 6.28 -16.91
N ALA A 39 -6.29 6.33 -16.12
CA ALA A 39 -7.24 5.22 -16.00
C ALA A 39 -7.94 4.94 -17.34
N LEU A 40 -8.32 5.98 -18.09
CA LEU A 40 -8.89 5.82 -19.43
C LEU A 40 -7.88 5.21 -20.42
N ALA A 41 -6.61 5.66 -20.38
CA ALA A 41 -5.55 5.10 -21.21
C ALA A 41 -5.31 3.61 -20.89
N MET A 42 -5.27 3.25 -19.61
CA MET A 42 -5.12 1.85 -19.18
C MET A 42 -6.32 0.99 -19.53
N LYS A 43 -7.54 1.55 -19.52
CA LYS A 43 -8.74 0.84 -19.98
C LYS A 43 -8.68 0.54 -21.48
N MET A 44 -8.15 1.46 -22.29
CA MET A 44 -7.97 1.25 -23.73
C MET A 44 -6.83 0.28 -24.04
N TYR A 45 -5.76 0.35 -23.25
CA TYR A 45 -4.55 -0.45 -23.43
C TYR A 45 -4.19 -1.17 -22.12
N PRO A 46 -4.76 -2.37 -21.86
CA PRO A 46 -4.50 -3.14 -20.63
C PRO A 46 -3.01 -3.41 -20.37
N ILE A 47 -2.19 -3.46 -21.44
CA ILE A 47 -0.73 -3.58 -21.34
C ILE A 47 -0.09 -2.46 -20.50
N LEU A 48 -0.63 -1.23 -20.55
CA LEU A 48 -0.17 -0.12 -19.72
C LEU A 48 -0.45 -0.39 -18.24
N SER A 49 -1.57 -1.04 -17.94
CA SER A 49 -1.91 -1.44 -16.58
C SER A 49 -1.00 -2.55 -16.07
N THR A 50 -0.70 -3.56 -16.90
CA THR A 50 0.26 -4.62 -16.57
C THR A 50 1.65 -4.04 -16.31
N PHE A 51 2.12 -3.16 -17.21
CA PHE A 51 3.40 -2.49 -17.05
C PHE A 51 3.45 -1.66 -15.76
N HIS A 52 2.39 -0.92 -15.48
CA HIS A 52 2.28 -0.16 -14.24
C HIS A 52 2.30 -1.06 -13.00
N ALA A 53 1.54 -2.16 -12.99
CA ALA A 53 1.56 -3.12 -11.89
C ALA A 53 2.96 -3.66 -11.63
N ILE A 54 3.64 -4.17 -12.67
CA ILE A 54 5.00 -4.72 -12.57
C ILE A 54 6.01 -3.64 -12.13
N LEU A 55 5.97 -2.47 -12.77
CA LEU A 55 6.89 -1.37 -12.46
C LEU A 55 6.75 -0.92 -11.00
N THR A 56 5.52 -0.81 -10.50
CA THR A 56 5.28 -0.40 -9.12
C THR A 56 5.75 -1.44 -8.12
N GLY A 57 5.60 -2.75 -8.42
CA GLY A 57 6.19 -3.82 -7.62
C GLY A 57 7.71 -3.77 -7.59
N ILE A 58 8.36 -3.58 -8.74
CA ILE A 58 9.84 -3.48 -8.84
C ILE A 58 10.35 -2.24 -8.11
N LEU A 59 9.77 -1.06 -8.37
CA LEU A 59 10.16 0.18 -7.67
C LEU A 59 9.94 0.05 -6.18
N GLY A 60 8.83 -0.56 -5.75
CA GLY A 60 8.57 -0.82 -4.35
C GLY A 60 9.64 -1.70 -3.71
N LEU A 61 10.05 -2.77 -4.39
CA LEU A 61 11.14 -3.63 -3.95
C LEU A 61 12.46 -2.87 -3.83
N LEU A 62 12.84 -2.10 -4.85
CA LEU A 62 14.07 -1.29 -4.83
C LEU A 62 14.04 -0.29 -3.67
N ILE A 63 12.94 0.42 -3.48
CA ILE A 63 12.77 1.35 -2.35
C ILE A 63 12.95 0.61 -1.02
N VAL A 64 12.35 -0.57 -0.85
CA VAL A 64 12.48 -1.37 0.37
C VAL A 64 13.90 -1.90 0.59
N LEU A 65 14.67 -2.16 -0.47
CA LEU A 65 16.05 -2.64 -0.39
C LEU A 65 17.07 -1.52 -0.13
N PHE A 66 16.83 -0.32 -0.65
CA PHE A 66 17.81 0.78 -0.56
C PHE A 66 17.44 1.83 0.49
N ALA A 67 16.16 2.11 0.72
CA ALA A 67 15.75 3.16 1.65
C ALA A 67 15.98 2.74 3.10
N GLN A 68 16.62 3.63 3.89
CA GLN A 68 16.93 3.35 5.30
C GLN A 68 15.77 3.59 6.27
N ARG A 69 14.70 4.25 5.80
CA ARG A 69 13.56 4.65 6.64
C ARG A 69 12.34 3.81 6.32
N THR A 70 11.72 3.26 7.37
CA THR A 70 10.46 2.48 7.29
C THR A 70 9.29 3.26 6.70
N LYS A 71 9.32 4.60 6.75
CA LYS A 71 8.27 5.47 6.17
C LYS A 71 8.03 5.19 4.68
N TRP A 72 9.09 4.87 3.94
CA TRP A 72 8.99 4.66 2.49
C TRP A 72 8.24 3.37 2.15
N LEU A 73 8.39 2.32 2.96
CA LEU A 73 7.58 1.11 2.84
C LEU A 73 6.09 1.45 2.93
N ILE A 74 5.68 2.21 3.95
CA ILE A 74 4.27 2.56 4.19
C ILE A 74 3.69 3.34 3.00
N ILE A 75 4.45 4.31 2.48
CA ILE A 75 4.05 5.10 1.30
C ILE A 75 3.87 4.20 0.07
N VAL A 76 4.84 3.35 -0.21
CA VAL A 76 4.80 2.42 -1.36
C VAL A 76 3.64 1.44 -1.21
N THR A 77 3.47 0.81 -0.06
CA THR A 77 2.40 -0.16 0.15
C THR A 77 1.03 0.51 0.09
N GLY A 78 0.88 1.74 0.61
CA GLY A 78 -0.37 2.50 0.49
C GLY A 78 -0.70 2.81 -0.97
N TYR A 79 0.30 3.16 -1.78
CA TYR A 79 0.13 3.36 -3.21
C TYR A 79 -0.28 2.08 -3.95
N ILE A 80 0.34 0.94 -3.63
CA ILE A 80 0.00 -0.37 -4.21
C ILE A 80 -1.45 -0.75 -3.86
N THR A 81 -1.85 -0.61 -2.59
CA THR A 81 -3.23 -0.90 -2.16
C THR A 81 -4.25 -0.04 -2.90
N GLY A 82 -3.97 1.25 -3.10
CA GLY A 82 -4.84 2.13 -3.89
C GLY A 82 -4.88 1.76 -5.37
N SER A 83 -3.73 1.36 -5.93
CA SER A 83 -3.61 0.99 -7.35
C SER A 83 -4.19 -0.39 -7.66
N GLU A 84 -4.36 -1.27 -6.67
CA GLU A 84 -4.88 -2.62 -6.87
C GLU A 84 -6.27 -2.59 -7.52
N VAL A 85 -7.16 -1.71 -7.06
CA VAL A 85 -8.51 -1.56 -7.62
C VAL A 85 -8.44 -1.13 -9.08
N LEU A 86 -7.52 -0.21 -9.42
CA LEU A 86 -7.30 0.22 -10.79
C LEU A 86 -6.89 -0.97 -11.67
N TRP A 87 -5.90 -1.77 -11.25
CA TRP A 87 -5.43 -2.93 -12.01
C TRP A 87 -6.50 -3.99 -12.23
N ARG A 88 -7.40 -4.19 -11.25
CA ARG A 88 -8.55 -5.09 -11.39
C ARG A 88 -9.57 -4.54 -12.39
N MET A 89 -9.85 -3.24 -12.36
CA MET A 89 -10.82 -2.59 -13.25
C MET A 89 -10.36 -2.52 -14.72
N THR A 90 -9.06 -2.43 -14.95
CA THR A 90 -8.46 -2.37 -16.29
C THR A 90 -8.02 -3.74 -16.81
N SER A 91 -8.29 -4.81 -16.07
CA SER A 91 -7.92 -6.19 -16.42
C SER A 91 -6.43 -6.34 -16.74
N ALA A 92 -5.58 -5.82 -15.85
CA ALA A 92 -4.13 -6.02 -15.95
C ALA A 92 -3.81 -7.52 -15.99
N ASP A 93 -2.87 -7.89 -16.86
CA ASP A 93 -2.39 -9.27 -17.04
C ASP A 93 -1.38 -9.65 -15.93
N VAL A 94 -1.84 -9.56 -14.69
CA VAL A 94 -1.13 -9.99 -13.49
C VAL A 94 -2.04 -10.93 -12.70
N PHE A 95 -1.46 -11.73 -11.81
CA PHE A 95 -2.23 -12.64 -10.98
C PHE A 95 -3.34 -11.90 -10.22
N TRP A 96 -4.49 -12.54 -10.05
CA TRP A 96 -5.62 -11.95 -9.35
C TRP A 96 -5.27 -11.48 -7.93
N GLU A 97 -4.33 -12.15 -7.27
CA GLU A 97 -3.86 -11.80 -5.92
C GLU A 97 -2.53 -11.03 -5.90
N TYR A 98 -2.14 -10.46 -7.04
CA TYR A 98 -0.85 -9.76 -7.22
C TYR A 98 -0.61 -8.69 -6.15
N GLY A 99 -1.54 -7.77 -5.94
CA GLY A 99 -1.39 -6.67 -4.97
C GLY A 99 -1.09 -7.18 -3.56
N LYS A 100 -1.87 -8.16 -3.09
CA LYS A 100 -1.71 -8.78 -1.77
C LYS A 100 -0.36 -9.48 -1.64
N TYR A 101 0.10 -10.17 -2.69
CA TYR A 101 1.39 -10.84 -2.69
C TYR A 101 2.56 -9.87 -2.71
N VAL A 102 2.51 -8.81 -3.51
CA VAL A 102 3.56 -7.79 -3.52
C VAL A 102 3.64 -7.12 -2.15
N ILE A 103 2.50 -6.69 -1.57
CA ILE A 103 2.47 -6.08 -0.24
C ILE A 103 3.08 -7.03 0.80
N SER A 104 2.64 -8.28 0.82
CA SER A 104 3.16 -9.32 1.73
C SER A 104 4.67 -9.49 1.59
N ALA A 105 5.18 -9.58 0.36
CA ALA A 105 6.61 -9.73 0.09
C ALA A 105 7.41 -8.51 0.57
N LEU A 106 6.95 -7.28 0.28
CA LEU A 106 7.61 -6.06 0.71
C LEU A 106 7.69 -5.94 2.25
N PHE A 107 6.62 -6.31 2.95
CA PHE A 107 6.63 -6.34 4.41
C PHE A 107 7.53 -7.45 4.96
N VAL A 108 7.52 -8.67 4.40
CA VAL A 108 8.41 -9.76 4.84
C VAL A 108 9.88 -9.37 4.69
N ILE A 109 10.26 -8.81 3.54
CA ILE A 109 11.63 -8.32 3.30
C ILE A 109 11.99 -7.25 4.33
N SER A 110 11.05 -6.35 4.63
CA SER A 110 11.26 -5.31 5.65
C SER A 110 11.38 -5.88 7.06
N ILE A 111 10.59 -6.91 7.43
CA ILE A 111 10.69 -7.61 8.71
C ILE A 111 12.09 -8.18 8.90
N ILE A 112 12.64 -8.82 7.85
CA ILE A 112 13.99 -9.38 7.85
C ILE A 112 15.03 -8.26 7.98
N ARG A 113 14.96 -7.24 7.12
CA ARG A 113 15.92 -6.13 7.07
C ARG A 113 16.01 -5.36 8.39
N TYR A 114 14.87 -5.04 8.98
CA TYR A 114 14.79 -4.30 10.24
C TYR A 114 14.85 -5.22 11.47
N ARG A 115 15.16 -6.51 11.30
CA ARG A 115 15.33 -7.48 12.40
C ARG A 115 14.14 -7.45 13.37
N ILE A 116 12.92 -7.34 12.84
CA ILE A 116 11.71 -7.18 13.64
C ILE A 116 11.40 -8.46 14.43
N LEU A 117 11.74 -9.63 13.90
CA LEU A 117 11.54 -10.93 14.57
C LEU A 117 12.24 -11.00 15.93
N TYR A 118 13.39 -10.34 16.11
CA TYR A 118 14.11 -10.32 17.39
C TYR A 118 13.45 -9.40 18.44
N ARG A 119 12.43 -8.64 18.06
CA ARG A 119 11.71 -7.68 18.91
C ARG A 119 10.26 -8.10 19.15
N LEU A 120 9.94 -9.35 18.88
CA LEU A 120 8.61 -9.90 19.12
C LEU A 120 8.31 -9.93 20.62
N LYS A 121 7.07 -9.60 20.96
CA LYS A 121 6.51 -9.61 22.31
C LYS A 121 5.34 -10.59 22.35
N ILE A 122 4.91 -10.96 23.57
CA ILE A 122 3.69 -11.77 23.78
C ILE A 122 2.48 -11.20 23.02
N SER A 123 2.36 -9.86 22.93
CA SER A 123 1.26 -9.20 22.21
C SER A 123 1.21 -9.52 20.71
N ASP A 124 2.33 -9.96 20.12
CA ASP A 124 2.41 -10.29 18.68
C ASP A 124 2.00 -11.73 18.37
N ILE A 125 1.61 -12.50 19.40
CA ILE A 125 1.12 -13.87 19.23
C ILE A 125 -0.27 -13.86 18.58
N TRP A 126 -1.09 -12.84 18.81
CA TRP A 126 -2.47 -12.81 18.31
C TRP A 126 -2.58 -12.86 16.77
N PRO A 127 -1.84 -12.03 16.00
CA PRO A 127 -1.85 -12.12 14.55
C PRO A 127 -1.31 -13.46 14.02
N ILE A 128 -0.29 -14.02 14.69
CA ILE A 128 0.30 -15.32 14.34
C ILE A 128 -0.74 -16.43 14.53
N LEU A 129 -1.39 -16.46 15.70
CA LEU A 129 -2.41 -17.45 16.03
C LEU A 129 -3.61 -17.34 15.09
N TYR A 130 -4.06 -16.12 14.79
CA TYR A 130 -5.11 -15.87 13.81
C TYR A 130 -4.80 -16.53 12.46
N PHE A 131 -3.61 -16.29 11.90
CA PHE A 131 -3.24 -16.86 10.61
C PHE A 131 -3.03 -18.38 10.68
N LEU A 132 -2.46 -18.88 11.78
CA LEU A 132 -2.24 -20.31 11.98
C LEU A 132 -3.55 -21.11 12.07
N LEU A 133 -4.57 -20.55 12.71
CA LEU A 133 -5.91 -21.17 12.76
C LEU A 133 -6.55 -21.25 11.37
N LEU A 134 -6.33 -20.24 10.52
CA LEU A 134 -6.81 -20.27 9.14
C LEU A 134 -6.05 -21.29 8.29
N LEU A 135 -4.76 -21.55 8.56
CA LEU A 135 -4.02 -22.60 7.85
C LEU A 135 -4.61 -24.00 8.09
N LEU A 136 -5.37 -24.20 9.17
CA LEU A 136 -6.06 -25.47 9.42
C LEU A 136 -7.14 -25.78 8.38
N SER A 137 -7.60 -24.80 7.60
CA SER A 137 -8.52 -25.04 6.48
C SER A 137 -7.84 -25.66 5.26
N VAL A 138 -6.50 -25.53 5.11
CA VAL A 138 -5.76 -25.98 3.92
C VAL A 138 -5.91 -27.50 3.68
N PRO A 139 -5.69 -28.39 4.66
CA PRO A 139 -5.87 -29.82 4.44
C PRO A 139 -7.32 -30.19 4.10
N LEU A 140 -8.30 -29.47 4.66
CA LEU A 140 -9.72 -29.70 4.38
C LEU A 140 -10.04 -29.38 2.91
N THR A 141 -9.53 -28.25 2.40
CA THR A 141 -9.69 -27.87 0.99
C THR A 141 -9.01 -28.86 0.04
N ILE A 142 -7.80 -29.32 0.38
CA ILE A 142 -7.09 -30.33 -0.42
C ILE A 142 -7.85 -31.66 -0.44
N ASN A 143 -8.41 -32.08 0.69
CA ASN A 143 -9.20 -33.31 0.76
C ASN A 143 -10.50 -33.20 -0.06
N ALA A 144 -11.12 -32.02 -0.11
CA ALA A 144 -12.35 -31.79 -0.85
C ALA A 144 -12.16 -31.67 -2.37
N LEU A 145 -11.10 -31.00 -2.82
CA LEU A 145 -10.87 -30.65 -4.24
C LEU A 145 -9.74 -31.44 -4.91
N GLY A 146 -8.98 -32.22 -4.14
CA GLY A 146 -7.77 -32.88 -4.59
C GLY A 146 -6.57 -31.92 -4.72
N ILE A 147 -5.38 -32.49 -4.88
CA ILE A 147 -4.17 -31.70 -5.12
C ILE A 147 -4.19 -31.24 -6.59
N GLY A 148 -4.45 -29.96 -6.82
CA GLY A 148 -4.58 -29.42 -8.17
C GLY A 148 -4.70 -27.89 -8.23
N ALA A 149 -4.97 -27.39 -9.44
CA ALA A 149 -5.11 -25.96 -9.70
C ALA A 149 -6.29 -25.35 -8.93
N ASP A 150 -7.41 -26.07 -8.83
CA ASP A 150 -8.62 -25.59 -8.16
C ASP A 150 -8.40 -25.42 -6.65
N ALA A 151 -7.83 -26.42 -5.99
CA ALA A 151 -7.45 -26.30 -4.58
C ALA A 151 -6.48 -25.14 -4.35
N ARG A 152 -5.46 -24.98 -5.21
CA ARG A 152 -4.51 -23.87 -5.10
C ARG A 152 -5.19 -22.51 -5.26
N ASN A 153 -6.11 -22.37 -6.22
CA ASN A 153 -6.83 -21.12 -6.47
C ASN A 153 -7.71 -20.77 -5.26
N GLU A 154 -8.46 -21.73 -4.72
CA GLU A 154 -9.28 -21.53 -3.53
C GLU A 154 -8.43 -21.18 -2.30
N ILE A 155 -7.34 -21.90 -2.05
CA ILE A 155 -6.44 -21.61 -0.94
C ILE A 155 -5.84 -20.20 -1.10
N SER A 156 -5.36 -19.86 -2.29
CA SER A 156 -4.77 -18.54 -2.60
C SER A 156 -5.79 -17.41 -2.41
N PHE A 157 -6.99 -17.56 -2.96
CA PHE A 157 -8.05 -16.56 -2.88
C PHE A 157 -8.47 -16.30 -1.43
N ASN A 158 -8.66 -17.37 -0.65
CA ASN A 158 -9.12 -17.27 0.74
C ASN A 158 -8.01 -16.86 1.72
N LEU A 159 -6.76 -17.29 1.53
CA LEU A 159 -5.68 -17.02 2.49
C LEU A 159 -4.81 -15.80 2.17
N SER A 160 -4.77 -15.32 0.93
CA SER A 160 -3.92 -14.17 0.56
C SER A 160 -4.24 -12.89 1.33
N GLY A 161 -5.53 -12.62 1.57
CA GLY A 161 -5.98 -11.48 2.37
C GLY A 161 -5.54 -11.58 3.83
N PRO A 162 -5.92 -12.65 4.54
CA PRO A 162 -5.47 -12.91 5.90
C PRO A 162 -3.95 -12.91 6.06
N LEU A 163 -3.21 -13.49 5.11
CA LEU A 163 -1.75 -13.49 5.09
C LEU A 163 -1.19 -12.06 5.06
N SER A 164 -1.67 -11.24 4.13
CA SER A 164 -1.24 -9.85 4.00
C SER A 164 -1.54 -9.07 5.29
N LEU A 165 -2.71 -9.26 5.88
CA LEU A 165 -3.10 -8.58 7.12
C LEU A 165 -2.22 -9.00 8.31
N PHE A 166 -1.98 -10.30 8.47
CA PHE A 166 -1.07 -10.85 9.47
C PHE A 166 0.31 -10.20 9.39
N ILE A 167 0.92 -10.19 8.20
CA ILE A 167 2.26 -9.64 7.99
C ILE A 167 2.28 -8.13 8.23
N CYS A 168 1.27 -7.39 7.74
CA CYS A 168 1.14 -5.95 7.93
C CYS A 168 1.08 -5.58 9.42
N VAL A 169 0.23 -6.27 10.21
CA VAL A 169 0.09 -6.00 11.65
C VAL A 169 1.39 -6.31 12.38
N LEU A 170 2.05 -7.42 12.03
CA LEU A 170 3.32 -7.81 12.66
C LEU A 170 4.41 -6.75 12.46
N PHE A 171 4.49 -6.14 11.27
CA PHE A 171 5.43 -5.07 10.99
C PHE A 171 5.00 -3.71 11.58
N LEU A 172 3.78 -3.27 11.28
CA LEU A 172 3.31 -1.92 11.59
C LEU A 172 3.17 -1.68 13.09
N SER A 173 2.87 -2.72 13.89
CA SER A 173 2.87 -2.63 15.36
C SER A 173 4.22 -2.20 15.95
N LYS A 174 5.31 -2.34 15.18
CA LYS A 174 6.67 -1.93 15.58
C LYS A 174 7.10 -0.58 15.04
N VAL A 175 6.32 0.00 14.14
CA VAL A 175 6.63 1.31 13.56
C VAL A 175 6.05 2.40 14.45
N LYS A 176 6.91 3.32 14.91
CA LYS A 176 6.47 4.55 15.57
C LYS A 176 6.34 5.64 14.51
N ILE A 177 5.14 6.18 14.33
CA ILE A 177 4.91 7.35 13.48
C ILE A 177 5.26 8.59 14.31
N ASN A 178 6.36 9.26 13.97
CA ASN A 178 6.71 10.55 14.54
C ASN A 178 6.12 11.64 13.64
N SER A 179 5.26 12.51 14.18
CA SER A 179 4.46 13.48 13.40
C SER A 179 5.23 14.70 12.89
N LYS A 180 6.56 14.74 13.07
CA LYS A 180 7.40 15.76 12.41
C LYS A 180 7.63 15.37 10.95
N ILE A 181 6.69 15.80 10.12
CA ILE A 181 6.83 15.89 8.65
C ILE A 181 7.69 17.12 8.32
#